data_AF-W2YS91-F1
#
_entry.id   AF-W2YS91-F1
#
_cell.length_a   1.000
_cell.length_b   1.000
_cell.length_c   1.000
_cell.angle_alpha   90.00
_cell.angle_beta   90.00
_cell.angle_gamma   90.00
#
_symmetry.space_group_name_H-M   'P 1'
#
loop_
_entity.id
_entity.type
_entity.pdbx_description
1 polymer ?
#
loop_
_entity_poly.entity_id
_entity_poly.type
_entity_poly.pdbx_seq_one_letter_code
_entity_poly.pdbx_strand_id
1 'polypeptide(L)'
;MDETATTLNAKQRRKFLREQQRQQEEVLNIKADVPIKQVMKQEHTESEESEITTQAIGGGEHLNAKERRHLARLAKQKTEEVAPGDEPDTKVATSAFTKVDTLANDDQKLNAQQRRLLKRQAKRQADGVEDKKPAQKKQKKSEAPTEDGNNRKSIHLTLFVGQLPYRATEDMIRSHFAEAGEIKLRMLTDKATKRFKGTAFIEVKDSKALGAALSRHHTLLQGRRINVELTASGGGNKSENRRNKIDLLRKKQSNVQVEKTKALIQKHIDGPEYKLKQEDVDDRMIDFLSWFDYETAKKALEEYNRCVNDKVNNRKAFFMGILKRFRQTDGVE
;
A
#
# COMPACT_ATOMS: atom_id res chain seq x y z
N MET A 1 36.86 3.17 -26.29
CA MET A 1 37.18 1.73 -26.14
C MET A 1 36.46 1.29 -24.88
N ASP A 2 35.40 0.49 -24.92
CA ASP A 2 35.28 -0.79 -25.61
C ASP A 2 33.94 -1.04 -26.31
N GLU A 3 34.05 -1.50 -27.55
CA GLU A 3 32.99 -2.07 -28.39
C GLU A 3 32.84 -3.59 -28.16
N THR A 4 32.52 -4.04 -26.95
CA THR A 4 32.31 -5.48 -26.68
C THR A 4 30.96 -5.82 -26.04
N ALA A 5 30.00 -4.89 -26.02
CA ALA A 5 28.67 -5.12 -25.46
C ALA A 5 27.66 -5.77 -26.43
N THR A 6 28.14 -6.39 -27.52
CA THR A 6 27.29 -7.00 -28.55
C THR A 6 27.60 -8.50 -28.65
N THR A 7 26.98 -9.30 -27.76
CA THR A 7 26.56 -10.72 -27.89
C THR A 7 26.42 -11.47 -26.54
N LEU A 8 26.16 -10.77 -25.43
CA LEU A 8 25.86 -11.46 -24.15
C LEU A 8 24.39 -11.87 -24.06
N ASN A 9 24.14 -13.17 -23.82
CA ASN A 9 22.80 -13.74 -23.57
C ASN A 9 22.20 -13.11 -22.30
N ALA A 10 20.86 -12.99 -22.22
CA ALA A 10 20.12 -12.33 -21.14
C ALA A 10 20.54 -12.76 -19.72
N LYS A 11 20.95 -14.04 -19.55
CA LYS A 11 21.44 -14.56 -18.26
C LYS A 11 22.82 -14.00 -17.89
N GLN A 12 23.70 -13.80 -18.86
CA GLN A 12 25.04 -13.24 -18.67
C GLN A 12 24.97 -11.73 -18.40
N ARG A 13 24.07 -10.99 -19.08
CA ARG A 13 23.81 -9.57 -18.79
C ARG A 13 23.36 -9.34 -17.35
N ARG A 14 22.47 -10.19 -16.83
CA ARG A 14 22.02 -10.11 -15.43
C ARG A 14 23.13 -10.40 -14.43
N LYS A 15 24.03 -11.34 -14.75
CA LYS A 15 25.17 -11.66 -13.87
C LYS A 15 26.15 -10.48 -13.83
N PHE A 16 26.49 -9.92 -14.98
CA PHE A 16 27.38 -8.76 -15.10
C PHE A 16 26.84 -7.53 -14.37
N LEU A 17 25.54 -7.24 -14.49
CA LEU A 17 24.92 -6.09 -13.82
C LEU A 17 24.94 -6.23 -12.28
N ARG A 18 24.75 -7.46 -11.78
CA ARG A 18 24.80 -7.76 -10.35
C ARG A 18 26.21 -7.69 -9.78
N GLU A 19 27.21 -8.01 -10.61
CA GLU A 19 28.63 -7.92 -10.27
C GLU A 19 29.10 -6.46 -10.24
N GLN A 20 28.65 -5.62 -11.18
CA GLN A 20 28.88 -4.18 -11.14
C GLN A 20 28.25 -3.50 -9.91
N GLN A 21 27.02 -3.89 -9.53
CA GLN A 21 26.38 -3.34 -8.33
C GLN A 21 27.15 -3.71 -7.05
N ARG A 22 27.65 -4.94 -6.96
CA ARG A 22 28.48 -5.37 -5.83
C ARG A 22 29.78 -4.57 -5.72
N GLN A 23 30.45 -4.34 -6.85
CA GLN A 23 31.68 -3.54 -6.88
C GLN A 23 31.42 -2.08 -6.50
N GLN A 24 30.28 -1.50 -6.90
CA GLN A 24 29.89 -0.15 -6.50
C GLN A 24 29.57 -0.04 -5.00
N GLU A 25 28.88 -1.03 -4.42
CA GLU A 25 28.61 -1.09 -2.99
C GLU A 25 29.89 -1.26 -2.16
N GLU A 26 30.84 -2.05 -2.64
CA GLU A 26 32.13 -2.28 -1.98
C GLU A 26 32.99 -1.00 -1.97
N VAL A 27 33.00 -0.24 -3.07
CA VAL A 27 33.68 1.07 -3.14
C VAL A 27 33.01 2.13 -2.25
N LEU A 28 31.68 2.08 -2.09
CA LEU A 28 30.95 2.97 -1.19
C LEU A 28 31.27 2.67 0.29
N ASN A 29 31.47 1.40 0.64
CA ASN A 29 31.76 1.00 2.02
C ASN A 29 33.19 1.37 2.44
N ILE A 30 34.14 1.43 1.49
CA ILE A 30 35.54 1.83 1.76
C ILE A 30 35.67 3.35 2.02
N LYS A 31 34.72 4.18 1.54
CA LYS A 31 34.74 5.64 1.74
C LYS A 31 34.13 6.09 3.08
N ALA A 32 33.57 5.17 3.88
CA ALA A 32 32.90 5.49 5.13
C ALA A 32 33.83 5.54 6.36
N ASP A 33 35.08 5.07 6.25
CA ASP A 33 36.05 5.07 7.36
C ASP A 33 37.14 6.14 7.17
N VAL A 34 36.83 7.38 7.59
CA VAL A 34 37.86 8.39 7.93
C VAL A 34 37.41 9.11 9.23
N PRO A 35 38.21 9.14 10.30
CA PRO A 35 37.78 9.65 11.60
C PRO A 35 38.02 11.16 11.75
N ILE A 36 36.98 11.89 12.17
CA ILE A 36 37.07 13.31 12.56
C ILE A 36 37.28 13.39 14.07
N LYS A 37 38.43 13.96 14.48
CA LYS A 37 38.74 14.41 15.84
C LYS A 37 37.82 15.56 16.24
N GLN A 38 37.33 15.55 17.49
CA GLN A 38 37.14 16.80 18.22
C GLN A 38 37.41 16.62 19.72
N VAL A 39 38.25 17.52 20.21
CA VAL A 39 38.76 17.72 21.56
C VAL A 39 37.76 18.59 22.31
N MET A 40 37.42 18.26 23.56
CA MET A 40 37.60 19.13 24.75
C MET A 40 37.10 18.42 26.01
N LYS A 41 37.84 18.70 27.08
CA LYS A 41 37.99 18.00 28.37
C LYS A 41 37.45 18.91 29.49
N GLN A 42 37.22 18.29 30.65
CA GLN A 42 37.30 18.80 32.03
C GLN A 42 35.96 18.89 32.80
N GLU A 43 35.84 18.53 34.08
CA GLU A 43 36.55 17.64 35.04
C GLU A 43 35.77 17.71 36.39
N HIS A 44 35.73 16.61 37.16
CA HIS A 44 35.57 16.41 38.63
C HIS A 44 34.46 17.12 39.47
N THR A 45 33.91 16.61 40.59
CA THR A 45 34.40 15.84 41.77
C THR A 45 33.26 15.06 42.51
N GLU A 46 33.62 13.93 43.16
CA GLU A 46 33.21 13.32 44.47
C GLU A 46 31.79 13.52 45.08
N SER A 47 31.17 12.65 45.89
CA SER A 47 31.36 11.30 46.45
C SER A 47 30.11 11.03 47.33
N GLU A 48 29.57 9.80 47.42
CA GLU A 48 29.10 9.15 48.67
C GLU A 48 28.37 7.81 48.37
N GLU A 49 28.68 6.82 49.20
CA GLU A 49 28.23 5.43 49.14
C GLU A 49 26.88 5.22 49.86
N SER A 50 26.09 4.23 49.42
CA SER A 50 25.57 3.17 50.30
C SER A 50 24.86 2.08 49.51
N GLU A 51 25.10 0.85 49.96
CA GLU A 51 24.76 -0.44 49.37
C GLU A 51 23.25 -0.71 49.29
N ILE A 52 22.82 -1.53 48.31
CA ILE A 52 21.99 -2.74 48.50
C ILE A 52 22.10 -3.63 47.26
N THR A 53 22.15 -4.91 47.55
CA THR A 53 22.50 -6.12 46.80
C THR A 53 21.58 -6.48 45.62
N THR A 54 22.14 -7.33 44.72
CA THR A 54 21.50 -8.34 43.83
C THR A 54 20.98 -7.96 42.43
N GLN A 55 21.80 -8.33 41.44
CA GLN A 55 21.51 -9.17 40.25
C GLN A 55 20.51 -8.74 39.15
N ALA A 56 21.05 -8.92 37.93
CA ALA A 56 20.42 -9.37 36.69
C ALA A 56 19.83 -8.31 35.73
N ILE A 57 20.60 -8.14 34.66
CA ILE A 57 20.37 -7.35 33.45
C ILE A 57 19.11 -7.83 32.72
N GLY A 58 18.14 -6.93 32.59
CA GLY A 58 17.03 -7.04 31.64
C GLY A 58 17.42 -6.40 30.31
N GLY A 59 17.61 -7.24 29.29
CA GLY A 59 17.76 -6.84 27.89
C GLY A 59 16.91 -7.75 27.01
N GLY A 60 15.65 -7.39 26.81
CA GLY A 60 14.72 -8.16 25.99
C GLY A 60 14.89 -7.86 24.50
N GLU A 61 15.53 -8.76 23.77
CA GLU A 61 15.42 -8.83 22.32
C GLU A 61 14.00 -9.28 21.93
N HIS A 62 13.35 -8.53 21.04
CA HIS A 62 12.02 -8.85 20.54
C HIS A 62 12.07 -10.05 19.58
N LEU A 63 12.06 -11.27 20.12
CA LEU A 63 12.03 -12.50 19.32
C LEU A 63 10.70 -12.68 18.57
N ASN A 64 10.78 -13.05 17.30
CA ASN A 64 9.65 -13.29 16.41
C ASN A 64 8.89 -14.58 16.82
N ALA A 65 7.59 -14.66 16.53
CA ALA A 65 6.70 -15.73 17.01
C ALA A 65 7.14 -17.16 16.61
N LYS A 66 7.94 -17.30 15.55
CA LYS A 66 8.56 -18.57 15.16
C LYS A 66 9.72 -18.98 16.06
N GLU A 67 10.56 -18.04 16.50
CA GLU A 67 11.74 -18.30 17.33
C GLU A 67 11.33 -18.71 18.74
N ARG A 68 10.30 -18.05 19.30
CA ARG A 68 9.71 -18.43 20.60
C ARG A 68 9.18 -19.87 20.61
N ARG A 69 8.56 -20.32 19.51
CA ARG A 69 8.08 -21.71 19.37
C ARG A 69 9.21 -22.72 19.23
N HIS A 70 10.31 -22.33 18.58
CA HIS A 70 11.46 -23.21 18.42
C HIS A 70 12.19 -23.42 19.75
N LEU A 71 12.38 -22.35 20.53
CA LEU A 71 12.97 -22.42 21.88
C LEU A 71 12.10 -23.23 22.85
N ALA A 72 10.78 -23.06 22.82
CA ALA A 72 9.87 -23.87 23.63
C ALA A 72 9.90 -25.37 23.28
N ARG A 73 10.20 -25.71 22.03
CA ARG A 73 10.34 -27.10 21.57
C ARG A 73 11.67 -27.71 22.01
N LEU A 74 12.75 -26.94 21.98
CA LEU A 74 14.06 -27.35 22.48
C LEU A 74 14.06 -27.56 24.00
N ALA A 75 13.36 -26.71 24.76
CA ALA A 75 13.24 -26.87 26.20
C ALA A 75 12.49 -28.16 26.59
N LYS A 76 11.47 -28.55 25.82
CA LYS A 76 10.73 -29.82 26.03
C LYS A 76 11.51 -31.08 25.69
N GLN A 77 12.49 -31.00 24.79
CA GLN A 77 13.34 -32.14 24.45
C GLN A 77 14.44 -32.39 25.49
N LYS A 78 14.71 -31.44 26.40
CA LYS A 78 15.77 -31.56 27.41
C LYS A 78 15.29 -32.16 28.74
N THR A 79 13.99 -32.45 28.89
CA THR A 79 13.39 -32.97 30.13
C THR A 79 13.06 -34.47 30.11
N GLU A 80 13.34 -35.18 29.02
CA GLU A 80 13.07 -36.62 28.90
C GLU A 80 14.37 -37.44 28.81
N GLU A 81 15.22 -37.38 29.84
CA GLU A 81 16.20 -38.45 30.14
C GLU A 81 16.49 -38.43 31.66
N VAL A 82 15.88 -39.35 32.42
CA VAL A 82 16.38 -40.13 33.60
C VAL A 82 15.25 -41.09 34.07
N ALA A 83 15.57 -42.37 34.27
CA ALA A 83 14.69 -43.55 34.54
C ALA A 83 14.42 -43.82 36.06
N PRO A 84 14.02 -45.01 36.57
CA PRO A 84 13.15 -46.14 36.12
C PRO A 84 12.11 -46.63 37.19
N GLY A 85 11.22 -47.60 36.86
CA GLY A 85 10.84 -48.70 37.79
C GLY A 85 9.36 -48.93 38.20
N ASP A 86 8.95 -50.20 38.09
CA ASP A 86 7.86 -50.98 38.74
C ASP A 86 6.44 -51.15 38.11
N GLU A 87 6.14 -52.43 37.84
CA GLU A 87 4.87 -53.11 37.51
C GLU A 87 4.44 -54.00 38.73
N PRO A 88 3.31 -54.79 38.77
CA PRO A 88 2.33 -55.16 37.73
C PRO A 88 0.82 -55.15 38.18
N ASP A 89 -0.03 -55.77 37.34
CA ASP A 89 -1.30 -56.52 37.61
C ASP A 89 -2.68 -55.84 37.33
N THR A 90 -3.67 -56.36 36.56
CA THR A 90 -3.91 -57.64 35.84
C THR A 90 -5.15 -57.56 34.87
N LYS A 91 -5.14 -58.32 33.73
CA LYS A 91 -6.25 -59.10 33.05
C LYS A 91 -7.46 -58.38 32.33
N VAL A 92 -8.07 -58.75 31.18
CA VAL A 92 -8.12 -59.89 30.18
C VAL A 92 -8.69 -59.31 28.84
N ALA A 93 -8.04 -59.37 27.66
CA ALA A 93 -8.05 -60.34 26.53
C ALA A 93 -9.36 -60.65 25.75
N THR A 94 -9.32 -60.43 24.42
CA THR A 94 -9.77 -61.26 23.25
C THR A 94 -9.91 -60.33 22.02
N SER A 95 -9.51 -60.63 20.77
CA SER A 95 -8.90 -61.80 20.13
C SER A 95 -8.29 -61.41 18.75
N ALA A 96 -7.20 -62.12 18.40
CA ALA A 96 -6.75 -62.56 17.07
C ALA A 96 -6.26 -61.53 16.00
N PHE A 97 -4.93 -61.43 15.94
CA PHE A 97 -4.14 -61.05 14.76
C PHE A 97 -3.37 -62.30 14.28
N THR A 98 -3.31 -62.56 12.98
CA THR A 98 -2.31 -63.47 12.37
C THR A 98 -1.39 -62.67 11.46
N LYS A 99 -0.10 -62.88 11.67
CA LYS A 99 1.08 -62.20 11.13
C LYS A 99 1.31 -62.46 9.64
N VAL A 100 1.96 -61.49 8.97
CA VAL A 100 3.15 -61.76 8.12
C VAL A 100 4.08 -60.53 8.16
N ASP A 101 5.27 -60.68 8.75
CA ASP A 101 6.47 -59.87 8.47
C ASP A 101 7.07 -60.36 7.12
N THR A 102 7.62 -59.54 6.23
CA THR A 102 9.04 -59.16 6.30
C THR A 102 9.46 -58.22 5.15
N LEU A 103 10.25 -57.20 5.54
CA LEU A 103 11.40 -56.58 4.85
C LEU A 103 11.18 -55.70 3.59
N ALA A 104 11.21 -54.39 3.79
CA ALA A 104 12.21 -53.50 3.16
C ALA A 104 12.26 -52.16 3.91
N ASN A 105 13.43 -51.86 4.47
CA ASN A 105 13.78 -50.58 5.07
C ASN A 105 13.75 -49.46 4.01
N ASP A 106 13.14 -48.32 4.35
CA ASP A 106 13.71 -47.00 4.06
C ASP A 106 12.93 -45.93 4.82
N ASP A 107 13.54 -45.43 5.88
CA ASP A 107 13.10 -44.29 6.68
C ASP A 107 13.22 -43.00 5.86
N GLN A 108 12.14 -42.61 5.20
CA GLN A 108 11.89 -41.21 4.86
C GLN A 108 10.54 -40.76 5.45
N LYS A 109 10.60 -39.95 6.52
CA LYS A 109 9.41 -39.28 7.09
C LYS A 109 8.81 -38.32 6.04
N LEU A 110 7.89 -38.83 5.23
CA LEU A 110 7.15 -38.09 4.20
C LEU A 110 6.41 -36.89 4.81
N ASN A 111 6.54 -35.73 4.16
CA ASN A 111 5.84 -34.49 4.53
C ASN A 111 4.30 -34.68 4.37
N ALA A 112 3.51 -34.03 5.22
CA ALA A 112 2.05 -34.16 5.31
C ALA A 112 1.32 -33.97 3.96
N GLN A 113 1.88 -33.18 3.05
CA GLN A 113 1.34 -32.99 1.70
C GLN A 113 1.54 -34.22 0.79
N GLN A 114 2.68 -34.89 0.87
CA GLN A 114 2.97 -36.09 0.06
C GLN A 114 2.12 -37.28 0.52
N ARG A 115 1.94 -37.45 1.84
CA ARG A 115 1.01 -38.47 2.39
C ARG A 115 -0.43 -38.26 1.92
N ARG A 116 -0.89 -37.00 1.79
CA ARG A 116 -2.23 -36.70 1.27
C ARG A 116 -2.36 -37.00 -0.23
N LEU A 117 -1.32 -36.74 -1.02
CA LEU A 117 -1.33 -37.01 -2.46
C LEU A 117 -1.33 -38.51 -2.74
N LEU A 118 -0.51 -39.29 -2.02
CA LEU A 118 -0.45 -40.74 -2.09
C LEU A 118 -1.77 -41.38 -1.65
N LYS A 119 -2.38 -40.88 -0.56
CA LYS A 119 -3.70 -41.33 -0.12
C LYS A 119 -4.81 -41.00 -1.13
N ARG A 120 -4.70 -39.86 -1.83
CA ARG A 120 -5.64 -39.47 -2.91
C ARG A 120 -5.44 -40.30 -4.17
N GLN A 121 -4.21 -40.70 -4.49
CA GLN A 121 -3.90 -41.57 -5.62
C GLN A 121 -4.33 -43.02 -5.34
N ALA A 122 -4.05 -43.54 -4.15
CA ALA A 122 -4.50 -44.88 -3.73
C ALA A 122 -6.04 -44.99 -3.72
N LYS A 123 -6.75 -43.94 -3.30
CA LYS A 123 -8.22 -43.90 -3.37
C LYS A 123 -8.75 -43.88 -4.82
N ARG A 124 -8.05 -43.21 -5.73
CA ARG A 124 -8.42 -43.18 -7.16
C ARG A 124 -8.14 -44.50 -7.88
N GLN A 125 -7.16 -45.27 -7.41
CA GLN A 125 -6.87 -46.63 -7.91
C GLN A 125 -7.83 -47.68 -7.35
N ALA A 126 -8.31 -47.51 -6.11
CA ALA A 126 -9.31 -48.39 -5.51
C ALA A 126 -10.72 -48.21 -6.13
N ASP A 127 -11.07 -47.01 -6.60
CA ASP A 127 -12.38 -46.71 -7.21
C ASP A 127 -12.47 -46.99 -8.72
N GLY A 128 -11.44 -47.58 -9.36
CA GLY A 128 -11.54 -48.14 -10.71
C GLY A 128 -12.05 -47.20 -11.81
N VAL A 129 -11.63 -45.93 -11.83
CA VAL A 129 -11.99 -44.97 -12.90
C VAL A 129 -10.78 -44.75 -13.83
N GLU A 130 -10.82 -45.35 -15.01
CA GLU A 130 -9.86 -45.12 -16.10
C GLU A 130 -9.99 -43.71 -16.71
N ASP A 131 -8.83 -43.16 -17.10
CA ASP A 131 -8.67 -41.83 -17.72
C ASP A 131 -9.37 -41.73 -19.09
N LYS A 132 -10.44 -40.92 -19.15
CA LYS A 132 -10.87 -40.28 -20.41
C LYS A 132 -10.71 -38.77 -20.30
N LYS A 133 -9.84 -38.19 -21.15
CA LYS A 133 -9.73 -36.75 -21.40
C LYS A 133 -11.12 -36.19 -21.75
N PRO A 134 -11.63 -35.14 -21.07
CA PRO A 134 -12.91 -34.59 -21.46
C PRO A 134 -12.76 -33.61 -22.62
N ALA A 135 -13.41 -34.00 -23.73
CA ALA A 135 -13.72 -33.18 -24.88
C ALA A 135 -14.69 -32.03 -24.53
N GLN A 136 -14.70 -31.04 -25.43
CA GLN A 136 -15.40 -29.77 -25.42
C GLN A 136 -16.90 -29.87 -25.12
N LYS A 137 -17.41 -29.05 -24.19
CA LYS A 137 -18.84 -28.70 -24.08
C LYS A 137 -19.08 -27.33 -24.72
N LYS A 138 -19.75 -27.32 -25.87
CA LYS A 138 -20.35 -26.14 -26.52
C LYS A 138 -21.38 -25.51 -25.56
N GLN A 139 -21.18 -24.24 -25.22
CA GLN A 139 -22.22 -23.36 -24.69
C GLN A 139 -22.57 -22.31 -25.74
N LYS A 140 -23.88 -22.05 -25.87
CA LYS A 140 -24.53 -21.17 -26.83
C LYS A 140 -23.94 -19.75 -26.78
N LYS A 141 -23.58 -19.25 -27.96
CA LYS A 141 -23.13 -17.88 -28.24
C LYS A 141 -24.37 -17.03 -28.55
N SER A 142 -24.71 -16.09 -27.67
CA SER A 142 -25.53 -14.93 -28.01
C SER A 142 -24.61 -13.84 -28.55
N GLU A 143 -24.96 -13.30 -29.71
CA GLU A 143 -24.19 -12.34 -30.50
C GLU A 143 -24.20 -10.93 -29.90
N ALA A 144 -23.00 -10.32 -29.80
CA ALA A 144 -22.69 -8.90 -29.96
C ALA A 144 -21.14 -8.73 -30.02
N PRO A 145 -20.60 -7.66 -30.65
CA PRO A 145 -19.54 -7.80 -31.65
C PRO A 145 -18.10 -7.70 -31.14
N THR A 146 -17.24 -8.34 -31.94
CA THR A 146 -15.78 -8.26 -32.11
C THR A 146 -15.01 -7.21 -31.31
N GLU A 147 -14.13 -7.66 -30.41
CA GLU A 147 -12.96 -6.88 -29.98
C GLU A 147 -11.69 -7.54 -30.52
N ASP A 148 -11.05 -6.81 -31.44
CA ASP A 148 -9.69 -7.05 -31.88
C ASP A 148 -8.73 -7.06 -30.70
N GLY A 149 -7.95 -8.12 -30.64
CA GLY A 149 -6.88 -8.30 -29.67
C GLY A 149 -5.86 -7.18 -29.78
N ASN A 150 -5.91 -6.26 -28.82
CA ASN A 150 -4.79 -5.41 -28.51
C ASN A 150 -4.66 -5.35 -26.99
N ASN A 151 -3.50 -5.80 -26.49
CA ASN A 151 -3.11 -5.75 -25.08
C ASN A 151 -2.84 -4.29 -24.63
N ARG A 152 -3.77 -3.38 -24.93
CA ARG A 152 -3.86 -2.06 -24.33
C ARG A 152 -4.39 -2.32 -22.94
N LYS A 153 -3.57 -2.04 -21.92
CA LYS A 153 -4.00 -1.99 -20.52
C LYS A 153 -5.36 -1.28 -20.50
N SER A 154 -6.45 -2.02 -20.27
CA SER A 154 -7.78 -1.42 -20.30
C SER A 154 -7.79 -0.31 -19.26
N ILE A 155 -7.92 0.93 -19.73
CA ILE A 155 -7.98 2.08 -18.84
C ILE A 155 -9.25 1.86 -18.04
N HIS A 156 -9.11 1.61 -16.74
CA HIS A 156 -10.27 1.48 -15.87
C HIS A 156 -10.93 2.84 -15.76
N LEU A 157 -12.04 3.03 -16.47
CA LEU A 157 -12.83 4.26 -16.48
C LEU A 157 -13.78 4.32 -15.27
N THR A 158 -13.31 3.87 -14.12
CA THR A 158 -14.09 3.84 -12.89
C THR A 158 -13.37 4.60 -11.79
N LEU A 159 -14.08 5.53 -11.18
CA LEU A 159 -13.61 6.34 -10.06
C LEU A 159 -14.28 5.88 -8.78
N PHE A 160 -13.55 6.00 -7.69
CA PHE A 160 -14.09 5.93 -6.34
C PHE A 160 -14.36 7.34 -5.84
N VAL A 161 -15.56 7.57 -5.33
CA VAL A 161 -15.92 8.82 -4.66
C VAL A 161 -16.21 8.51 -3.20
N GLY A 162 -15.47 9.15 -2.31
CA GLY A 162 -15.61 9.03 -0.86
C GLY A 162 -15.92 10.36 -0.20
N GLN A 163 -16.17 10.28 1.12
CA GLN A 163 -16.49 11.44 1.96
C GLN A 163 -17.76 12.18 1.53
N LEU A 164 -18.68 11.50 0.84
CA LEU A 164 -19.96 12.09 0.46
C LEU A 164 -20.83 12.30 1.72
N PRO A 165 -21.62 13.38 1.77
CA PRO A 165 -22.64 13.56 2.80
C PRO A 165 -23.61 12.37 2.83
N TYR A 166 -24.01 11.93 4.03
CA TYR A 166 -24.97 10.82 4.16
C TYR A 166 -26.36 11.15 3.59
N ARG A 167 -26.67 12.44 3.44
CA ARG A 167 -27.89 12.96 2.82
C ARG A 167 -27.77 13.22 1.31
N ALA A 168 -26.60 12.95 0.71
CA ALA A 168 -26.41 13.15 -0.71
C ALA A 168 -27.30 12.20 -1.51
N THR A 169 -28.06 12.74 -2.46
CA THR A 169 -28.86 11.95 -3.41
C THR A 169 -28.08 11.69 -4.69
N GLU A 170 -28.56 10.77 -5.50
CA GLU A 170 -27.99 10.48 -6.82
C GLU A 170 -27.99 11.72 -7.72
N ASP A 171 -29.09 12.49 -7.73
CA ASP A 171 -29.21 13.70 -8.55
C ASP A 171 -28.16 14.74 -8.18
N MET A 172 -27.91 14.95 -6.87
CA MET A 172 -26.88 15.88 -6.42
C MET A 172 -25.49 15.48 -6.88
N ILE A 173 -25.18 14.18 -6.85
CA ILE A 173 -23.90 13.66 -7.34
C ILE A 173 -23.83 13.84 -8.85
N ARG A 174 -24.90 13.52 -9.60
CA ARG A 174 -24.95 13.71 -11.05
C ARG A 174 -24.75 15.16 -11.45
N SER A 175 -25.43 16.10 -10.79
CA SER A 175 -25.24 17.54 -11.02
C SER A 175 -23.82 17.99 -10.72
N HIS A 176 -23.20 17.50 -9.65
CA HIS A 176 -21.83 17.86 -9.27
C HIS A 176 -20.76 17.38 -10.27
N PHE A 177 -21.04 16.27 -10.96
CA PHE A 177 -20.15 15.68 -11.97
C PHE A 177 -20.63 15.91 -13.41
N ALA A 178 -21.53 16.88 -13.64
CA ALA A 178 -22.13 17.14 -14.95
C ALA A 178 -21.08 17.43 -16.05
N GLU A 179 -19.95 18.05 -15.71
CA GLU A 179 -18.82 18.30 -16.63
C GLU A 179 -18.18 17.03 -17.18
N ALA A 180 -18.28 15.90 -16.45
CA ALA A 180 -17.80 14.61 -16.91
C ALA A 180 -18.77 13.97 -17.94
N GLY A 181 -19.91 14.60 -18.21
CA GLY A 181 -20.91 14.11 -19.15
C GLY A 181 -21.73 12.95 -18.58
N GLU A 182 -22.01 11.96 -19.43
CA GLU A 182 -22.84 10.82 -19.05
C GLU A 182 -22.09 9.87 -18.11
N ILE A 183 -22.59 9.75 -16.88
CA ILE A 183 -22.02 8.90 -15.84
C ILE A 183 -22.96 7.79 -15.39
N LYS A 184 -22.41 6.62 -15.10
CA LYS A 184 -23.12 5.55 -14.38
C LYS A 184 -22.71 5.58 -12.91
N LEU A 185 -23.68 5.80 -12.02
CA LEU A 185 -23.46 5.90 -10.59
C LEU A 185 -23.79 4.58 -9.88
N ARG A 186 -22.94 4.15 -8.96
CA ARG A 186 -23.21 3.06 -8.03
C ARG A 186 -22.93 3.50 -6.60
N MET A 187 -23.98 3.88 -5.89
CA MET A 187 -23.91 4.27 -4.48
C MET A 187 -23.75 3.05 -3.58
N LEU A 188 -22.83 3.09 -2.64
CA LEU A 188 -22.64 2.03 -1.65
C LEU A 188 -23.59 2.24 -0.47
N THR A 189 -24.49 1.28 -0.28
CA THR A 189 -25.38 1.21 0.88
C THR A 189 -24.95 0.09 1.82
N ASP A 190 -25.21 0.29 3.10
CA ASP A 190 -25.05 -0.77 4.08
C ASP A 190 -26.11 -1.86 3.88
N LYS A 191 -25.72 -3.13 4.00
CA LYS A 191 -26.61 -4.27 3.74
C LYS A 191 -27.67 -4.43 4.82
N ALA A 192 -27.31 -4.13 6.07
CA ALA A 192 -28.21 -4.27 7.21
C ALA A 192 -29.17 -3.08 7.31
N THR A 193 -28.65 -1.86 7.32
CA THR A 193 -29.48 -0.65 7.52
C THR A 193 -30.04 -0.05 6.24
N LYS A 194 -29.61 -0.51 5.05
CA LYS A 194 -29.91 0.09 3.72
C LYS A 194 -29.56 1.58 3.60
N ARG A 195 -28.88 2.16 4.59
CA ARG A 195 -28.46 3.57 4.58
C ARG A 195 -27.25 3.76 3.69
N PHE A 196 -27.15 4.95 3.10
CA PHE A 196 -26.02 5.34 2.29
C PHE A 196 -24.75 5.45 3.13
N LYS A 197 -23.65 4.85 2.66
CA LYS A 197 -22.37 4.80 3.38
C LYS A 197 -21.52 6.06 3.19
N GLY A 198 -21.93 7.01 2.36
CA GLY A 198 -21.10 8.18 2.01
C GLY A 198 -20.00 7.84 1.00
N THR A 199 -20.14 6.72 0.26
CA THR A 199 -19.20 6.33 -0.80
C THR A 199 -19.95 5.86 -2.04
N ALA A 200 -19.40 6.14 -3.21
CA ALA A 200 -19.98 5.75 -4.50
C ALA A 200 -18.87 5.40 -5.49
N PHE A 201 -19.24 4.67 -6.54
CA PHE A 201 -18.40 4.47 -7.70
C PHE A 201 -19.04 5.15 -8.91
N ILE A 202 -18.21 5.82 -9.71
CA ILE A 202 -18.63 6.48 -10.94
C ILE A 202 -17.92 5.78 -12.08
N GLU A 203 -18.67 5.27 -13.04
CA GLU A 203 -18.14 4.76 -14.31
C GLU A 203 -18.43 5.79 -15.41
N VAL A 204 -17.39 6.13 -16.15
CA VAL A 204 -17.43 7.11 -17.25
C VAL A 204 -17.12 6.41 -18.58
N LYS A 205 -17.57 6.99 -19.70
CA LYS A 205 -17.34 6.43 -21.04
C LYS A 205 -15.99 6.81 -21.64
N ASP A 206 -15.49 8.01 -21.32
CA ASP A 206 -14.31 8.58 -21.98
C ASP A 206 -13.17 8.89 -21.01
N SER A 207 -11.94 8.90 -21.54
CA SER A 207 -10.76 9.36 -20.80
C SER A 207 -10.84 10.87 -20.46
N LYS A 208 -11.48 11.67 -21.31
CA LYS A 208 -11.75 13.10 -21.04
C LYS A 208 -12.70 13.26 -19.84
N ALA A 209 -13.78 12.49 -19.83
CA ALA A 209 -14.72 12.42 -18.71
C ALA A 209 -14.04 11.98 -17.41
N LEU A 210 -13.10 11.03 -17.48
CA LEU A 210 -12.30 10.60 -16.34
C LEU A 210 -11.46 11.77 -15.77
N GLY A 211 -10.80 12.53 -16.64
CA GLY A 211 -10.03 13.71 -16.26
C GLY A 211 -10.89 14.80 -15.60
N ALA A 212 -12.07 15.07 -16.17
CA ALA A 212 -13.03 16.04 -15.64
C ALA A 212 -13.60 15.58 -14.27
N ALA A 213 -13.89 14.29 -14.10
CA ALA A 213 -14.31 13.78 -12.81
C ALA A 213 -13.19 13.89 -11.76
N LEU A 214 -11.93 13.60 -12.14
CA LEU A 214 -10.77 13.74 -11.24
C LEU A 214 -10.49 15.19 -10.85
N SER A 215 -10.77 16.18 -11.70
CA SER A 215 -10.60 17.59 -11.32
C SER A 215 -11.59 18.04 -10.24
N ARG A 216 -12.67 17.29 -9.98
CA ARG A 216 -13.60 17.54 -8.88
C ARG A 216 -13.10 17.00 -7.53
N HIS A 217 -11.88 16.47 -7.44
CA HIS A 217 -11.28 16.08 -6.17
C HIS A 217 -11.15 17.28 -5.22
N HIS A 218 -11.46 17.09 -3.93
CA HIS A 218 -11.48 18.12 -2.88
C HIS A 218 -12.52 19.25 -3.02
N THR A 219 -13.39 19.20 -4.03
CA THR A 219 -14.51 20.14 -4.13
C THR A 219 -15.55 19.92 -3.03
N LEU A 220 -16.36 20.94 -2.75
CA LEU A 220 -17.39 20.91 -1.71
C LEU A 220 -18.70 20.38 -2.25
N LEU A 221 -19.32 19.47 -1.49
CA LEU A 221 -20.69 19.00 -1.69
C LEU A 221 -21.43 19.09 -0.35
N GLN A 222 -22.43 19.96 -0.25
CA GLN A 222 -23.19 20.25 0.99
C GLN A 222 -22.28 20.55 2.20
N GLY A 223 -21.24 21.39 2.01
CA GLY A 223 -20.30 21.75 3.08
C GLY A 223 -19.34 20.63 3.50
N ARG A 224 -19.20 19.57 2.69
CA ARG A 224 -18.18 18.54 2.89
C ARG A 224 -17.30 18.40 1.66
N ARG A 225 -15.99 18.37 1.87
CA ARG A 225 -15.02 18.07 0.82
C ARG A 225 -15.09 16.61 0.40
N ILE A 226 -15.30 16.38 -0.89
CA ILE A 226 -15.37 15.02 -1.44
C ILE A 226 -13.97 14.52 -1.83
N ASN A 227 -13.78 13.22 -1.76
CA ASN A 227 -12.56 12.57 -2.22
C ASN A 227 -12.83 11.79 -3.50
N VAL A 228 -12.20 12.15 -4.62
CA VAL A 228 -12.33 11.45 -5.91
C VAL A 228 -11.02 10.78 -6.28
N GLU A 229 -10.99 9.45 -6.37
CA GLU A 229 -9.76 8.68 -6.60
C GLU A 229 -9.93 7.67 -7.73
N LEU A 230 -8.83 7.34 -8.41
CA LEU A 230 -8.80 6.22 -9.36
C LEU A 230 -8.98 4.89 -8.63
N THR A 231 -9.83 4.00 -9.17
CA THR A 231 -10.02 2.69 -8.57
C THR A 231 -8.99 1.66 -9.05
N ALA A 232 -8.56 0.78 -8.16
CA ALA A 232 -7.86 -0.44 -8.54
C ALA A 232 -8.88 -1.56 -8.80
N SER A 233 -8.97 -2.04 -10.04
CA SER A 233 -9.72 -3.26 -10.34
C SER A 233 -8.98 -4.49 -9.81
N GLY A 234 -9.74 -5.46 -9.28
CA GLY A 234 -9.23 -6.75 -8.80
C GLY A 234 -8.65 -6.74 -7.38
N GLY A 235 -8.61 -7.92 -6.77
CA GLY A 235 -8.14 -8.16 -5.39
C GLY A 235 -9.19 -7.76 -4.34
N GLY A 236 -9.54 -8.68 -3.43
CA GLY A 236 -10.44 -8.35 -2.32
C GLY A 236 -9.88 -7.25 -1.41
N ASN A 237 -10.71 -6.69 -0.53
CA ASN A 237 -10.36 -5.56 0.35
C ASN A 237 -9.12 -5.80 1.26
N LYS A 238 -8.73 -7.08 1.45
CA LYS A 238 -7.56 -7.49 2.25
C LYS A 238 -6.29 -7.70 1.43
N SER A 239 -6.35 -7.56 0.11
CA SER A 239 -5.19 -7.80 -0.76
C SER A 239 -4.17 -6.67 -0.59
N GLU A 240 -2.96 -7.03 -0.19
CA GLU A 240 -1.81 -6.11 -0.08
C GLU A 240 -1.46 -5.49 -1.43
N ASN A 241 -1.42 -6.29 -2.50
CA ASN A 241 -1.17 -5.80 -3.86
C ASN A 241 -2.17 -4.71 -4.29
N ARG A 242 -3.43 -4.83 -3.88
CA ARG A 242 -4.46 -3.81 -4.15
C ARG A 242 -4.17 -2.52 -3.37
N ARG A 243 -3.80 -2.62 -2.09
CA ARG A 243 -3.46 -1.46 -1.25
C ARG A 243 -2.29 -0.70 -1.85
N ASN A 244 -1.20 -1.40 -2.16
CA ASN A 244 -0.02 -0.81 -2.77
C ASN A 244 -0.33 -0.13 -4.12
N LYS A 245 -1.23 -0.73 -4.93
CA LYS A 245 -1.68 -0.12 -6.18
C LYS A 245 -2.50 1.16 -5.94
N ILE A 246 -3.40 1.16 -4.96
CA ILE A 246 -4.19 2.35 -4.59
C ILE A 246 -3.26 3.45 -4.06
N ASP A 247 -2.29 3.11 -3.21
CA ASP A 247 -1.35 4.08 -2.66
C ASP A 247 -0.48 4.71 -3.75
N LEU A 248 -0.04 3.91 -4.73
CA LEU A 248 0.65 4.43 -5.91
C LEU A 248 -0.24 5.38 -6.74
N LEU A 249 -1.52 5.05 -6.93
CA LEU A 249 -2.47 5.89 -7.67
C LEU A 249 -2.71 7.21 -6.92
N ARG A 250 -2.88 7.17 -5.61
CA ARG A 250 -3.02 8.36 -4.76
C ARG A 250 -1.79 9.24 -4.81
N LYS A 251 -0.59 8.65 -4.71
CA LYS A 251 0.67 9.39 -4.82
C LYS A 251 0.82 10.07 -6.18
N LYS A 252 0.48 9.36 -7.27
CA LYS A 252 0.46 9.95 -8.61
C LYS A 252 -0.52 11.11 -8.72
N GLN A 253 -1.73 10.94 -8.18
CA GLN A 253 -2.75 11.98 -8.20
C GLN A 253 -2.34 13.21 -7.38
N SER A 254 -1.79 13.01 -6.17
CA SER A 254 -1.26 14.07 -5.32
C SER A 254 -0.12 14.81 -6.01
N ASN A 255 0.83 14.11 -6.64
CA ASN A 255 1.90 14.76 -7.40
C ASN A 255 1.34 15.62 -8.54
N VAL A 256 0.34 15.13 -9.30
CA VAL A 256 -0.31 15.92 -10.35
C VAL A 256 -0.98 17.18 -9.77
N GLN A 257 -1.60 17.09 -8.59
CA GLN A 257 -2.22 18.22 -7.92
C GLN A 257 -1.19 19.26 -7.45
N VAL A 258 -0.06 18.81 -6.90
CA VAL A 258 1.05 19.68 -6.50
C VAL A 258 1.63 20.41 -7.70
N GLU A 259 1.87 19.71 -8.81
CA GLU A 259 2.41 20.34 -10.03
C GLU A 259 1.42 21.35 -10.64
N LYS A 260 0.12 21.06 -10.65
CA LYS A 260 -0.92 22.03 -11.03
C LYS A 260 -0.92 23.27 -10.14
N THR A 261 -0.75 23.07 -8.83
CA THR A 261 -0.69 24.15 -7.84
C THR A 261 0.53 25.03 -8.05
N LYS A 262 1.70 24.44 -8.28
CA LYS A 262 2.93 25.17 -8.62
C LYS A 262 2.76 25.98 -9.91
N ALA A 263 2.20 25.39 -10.95
CA ALA A 263 1.94 26.08 -12.21
C ALA A 263 0.96 27.26 -12.02
N LEU A 264 -0.06 27.10 -11.17
CA LEU A 264 -0.99 28.17 -10.81
C LEU A 264 -0.29 29.31 -10.10
N ILE A 265 0.56 29.01 -9.12
CA ILE A 265 1.36 30.00 -8.38
C ILE A 265 2.32 30.72 -9.32
N GLN A 266 3.06 30.00 -10.16
CA GLN A 266 4.01 30.59 -11.11
C GLN A 266 3.31 31.59 -12.05
N LYS A 267 2.11 31.25 -12.55
CA LYS A 267 1.30 32.17 -13.36
C LYS A 267 0.93 33.46 -12.61
N HIS A 268 0.72 33.39 -11.30
CA HIS A 268 0.46 34.55 -10.44
C HIS A 268 1.74 35.29 -10.04
N ILE A 269 2.93 34.74 -10.29
CA ILE A 269 4.20 35.44 -10.07
C ILE A 269 4.61 36.17 -11.35
N ASP A 270 4.42 35.54 -12.51
CA ASP A 270 4.81 36.08 -13.80
C ASP A 270 3.82 37.14 -14.34
N GLY A 271 2.58 37.15 -13.84
CA GLY A 271 1.55 38.06 -14.31
C GLY A 271 1.74 39.49 -13.78
N PRO A 272 1.71 40.52 -14.64
CA PRO A 272 2.00 41.91 -14.24
C PRO A 272 0.97 42.52 -13.29
N GLU A 273 -0.22 41.92 -13.17
CA GLU A 273 -1.31 42.35 -12.29
C GLU A 273 -1.16 41.82 -10.85
N TYR A 274 -0.24 40.87 -10.62
CA TYR A 274 -0.12 40.19 -9.35
C TYR A 274 1.08 40.70 -8.54
N LYS A 275 0.85 40.97 -7.26
CA LYS A 275 1.86 41.44 -6.30
C LYS A 275 2.68 40.31 -5.66
N LEU A 276 2.36 39.06 -5.99
CA LEU A 276 3.02 37.87 -5.43
C LEU A 276 4.39 37.68 -6.10
N LYS A 277 5.43 37.55 -5.28
CA LYS A 277 6.79 37.24 -5.77
C LYS A 277 7.19 35.81 -5.41
N GLN A 278 8.20 35.29 -6.09
CA GLN A 278 8.79 33.98 -5.78
C GLN A 278 9.29 33.89 -4.32
N GLU A 279 9.82 34.98 -3.79
CA GLU A 279 10.30 35.08 -2.41
C GLU A 279 9.16 34.99 -1.38
N ASP A 280 7.91 35.26 -1.76
CA ASP A 280 6.76 35.24 -0.86
C ASP A 280 6.15 33.84 -0.72
N VAL A 281 6.61 32.85 -1.49
CA VAL A 281 6.06 31.48 -1.52
C VAL A 281 7.01 30.49 -0.87
N ASP A 282 6.50 29.73 0.10
CA ASP A 282 7.20 28.61 0.75
C ASP A 282 6.60 27.25 0.33
N ASP A 283 7.37 26.16 0.47
CA ASP A 283 6.88 24.78 0.26
C ASP A 283 5.60 24.46 1.06
N ARG A 284 5.52 24.98 2.29
CA ARG A 284 4.33 24.82 3.14
C ARG A 284 3.07 25.43 2.53
N MET A 285 3.19 26.53 1.78
CA MET A 285 2.05 27.13 1.08
C MET A 285 1.63 26.29 -0.11
N ILE A 286 2.60 25.74 -0.85
CA ILE A 286 2.35 24.85 -1.98
C ILE A 286 1.61 23.59 -1.51
N ASP A 287 2.10 22.96 -0.44
CA ASP A 287 1.44 21.81 0.18
C ASP A 287 0.01 22.15 0.62
N PHE A 288 -0.16 23.31 1.25
CA PHE A 288 -1.46 23.73 1.76
C PHE A 288 -2.45 24.05 0.63
N LEU A 289 -2.00 24.75 -0.42
CA LEU A 289 -2.80 25.03 -1.62
C LEU A 289 -3.16 23.75 -2.38
N SER A 290 -2.27 22.75 -2.40
CA SER A 290 -2.54 21.45 -3.03
C SER A 290 -3.68 20.67 -2.37
N TRP A 291 -4.05 21.04 -1.15
CA TRP A 291 -5.15 20.46 -0.38
C TRP A 291 -6.53 20.97 -0.80
N PHE A 292 -6.57 22.05 -1.58
CA PHE A 292 -7.78 22.61 -2.16
C PHE A 292 -7.95 22.16 -3.61
N ASP A 293 -9.19 22.26 -4.08
CA ASP A 293 -9.47 22.22 -5.50
C ASP A 293 -8.87 23.45 -6.21
N TYR A 294 -8.75 23.35 -7.53
CA TYR A 294 -8.10 24.38 -8.35
C TYR A 294 -8.77 25.76 -8.22
N GLU A 295 -10.10 25.81 -8.16
CA GLU A 295 -10.83 27.08 -8.09
C GLU A 295 -10.65 27.75 -6.74
N THR A 296 -10.75 26.99 -5.65
CA THR A 296 -10.53 27.54 -4.32
C THR A 296 -9.08 28.00 -4.12
N ALA A 297 -8.10 27.26 -4.64
CA ALA A 297 -6.70 27.69 -4.63
C ALA A 297 -6.49 29.01 -5.41
N LYS A 298 -7.16 29.18 -6.55
CA LYS A 298 -7.13 30.42 -7.33
C LYS A 298 -7.73 31.59 -6.56
N LYS A 299 -8.90 31.41 -5.93
CA LYS A 299 -9.53 32.44 -5.09
C LYS A 299 -8.64 32.89 -3.94
N ALA A 300 -7.94 31.95 -3.30
CA ALA A 300 -7.01 32.27 -2.21
C ALA A 300 -5.82 33.13 -2.68
N LEU A 301 -5.30 32.88 -3.88
CA LEU A 301 -4.25 33.70 -4.50
C LEU A 301 -4.77 35.10 -4.87
N GLU A 302 -6.01 35.19 -5.38
CA GLU A 302 -6.66 36.46 -5.69
C GLU A 302 -6.92 37.30 -4.43
N GLU A 303 -7.36 36.69 -3.32
CA GLU A 303 -7.52 37.37 -2.03
C GLU A 303 -6.18 37.90 -1.50
N TYR A 304 -5.11 37.12 -1.63
CA TYR A 304 -3.75 37.59 -1.31
C TYR A 304 -3.41 38.83 -2.15
N ASN A 305 -3.63 38.80 -3.46
CA ASN A 305 -3.34 39.94 -4.33
C ASN A 305 -4.14 41.20 -3.95
N ARG A 306 -5.40 41.02 -3.55
CA ARG A 306 -6.29 42.10 -3.10
C ARG A 306 -5.84 42.71 -1.77
N CYS A 307 -5.43 41.87 -0.82
CA CYS A 307 -5.15 42.31 0.55
C CYS A 307 -3.70 42.73 0.79
N VAL A 308 -2.76 42.32 -0.06
CA VAL A 308 -1.34 42.64 0.11
C VAL A 308 -1.09 44.11 -0.19
N ASN A 309 -0.60 44.78 0.84
CA ASN A 309 -0.15 46.17 0.81
C ASN A 309 1.34 46.23 1.19
N ASP A 310 2.01 47.33 0.83
CA ASP A 310 3.46 47.52 1.08
C ASP A 310 3.84 47.54 2.57
N LYS A 311 2.85 47.69 3.47
CA LYS A 311 3.04 47.67 4.93
C LYS A 311 3.18 46.25 5.51
N VAL A 312 3.00 45.20 4.72
CA VAL A 312 3.09 43.82 5.21
C VAL A 312 4.56 43.39 5.30
N ASN A 313 5.12 43.38 6.51
CA ASN A 313 6.52 42.98 6.74
C ASN A 313 6.76 41.49 6.51
N ASN A 314 5.84 40.62 6.94
CA ASN A 314 5.96 39.16 6.77
C ASN A 314 4.87 38.64 5.82
N ARG A 315 5.12 38.80 4.52
CA ARG A 315 4.22 38.39 3.45
C ARG A 315 3.92 36.89 3.47
N LYS A 316 4.91 36.07 3.81
CA LYS A 316 4.75 34.61 3.97
C LYS A 316 3.74 34.25 5.06
N ALA A 317 3.92 34.81 6.26
CA ALA A 317 3.00 34.56 7.37
C ALA A 317 1.60 35.10 7.08
N PHE A 318 1.51 36.25 6.41
CA PHE A 318 0.24 36.83 5.99
C PHE A 318 -0.50 35.92 5.02
N PHE A 319 0.18 35.42 3.98
CA PHE A 319 -0.44 34.50 3.03
C PHE A 319 -0.87 33.19 3.70
N MET A 320 -0.02 32.61 4.55
CA MET A 320 -0.41 31.45 5.35
C MET A 320 -1.63 31.71 6.25
N GLY A 321 -1.79 32.94 6.75
CA GLY A 321 -2.96 33.38 7.50
C GLY A 321 -4.24 33.34 6.66
N ILE A 322 -4.19 33.89 5.44
CA ILE A 322 -5.30 33.79 4.46
C ILE A 322 -5.65 32.33 4.20
N LEU A 323 -4.65 31.52 3.84
CA LEU A 323 -4.86 30.10 3.54
C LEU A 323 -5.51 29.34 4.72
N LYS A 324 -5.07 29.58 5.95
CA LYS A 324 -5.70 28.97 7.14
C LYS A 324 -7.16 29.35 7.30
N ARG A 325 -7.55 30.59 7.00
CA ARG A 325 -8.97 31.00 6.98
C ARG A 325 -9.75 30.25 5.91
N PHE A 326 -9.25 30.17 4.69
CA PHE A 326 -9.87 29.40 3.61
C PHE A 326 -10.10 27.93 3.97
N ARG A 327 -9.24 27.32 4.78
CA ARG A 327 -9.47 25.94 5.25
C ARG A 327 -10.64 25.82 6.22
N GLN A 328 -10.95 26.88 6.97
CA GLN A 328 -12.04 26.90 7.94
C GLN A 328 -13.37 27.31 7.30
N THR A 329 -13.32 28.27 6.37
CA THR A 329 -14.50 28.81 5.67
C THR A 329 -14.77 28.12 4.34
N ASP A 330 -13.84 27.26 3.89
CA ASP A 330 -13.87 26.61 2.58
C ASP A 330 -14.01 27.61 1.40
N GLY A 331 -13.56 28.85 1.57
CA GLY A 331 -13.62 29.90 0.56
C GLY A 331 -14.99 30.53 0.36
N VAL A 332 -15.92 30.33 1.30
CA VAL A 332 -17.17 31.08 1.42
C VAL A 332 -16.95 32.16 2.48
N GLU A 333 -16.79 33.41 2.03
CA GLU A 333 -16.85 34.59 2.91
C GLU A 333 -18.30 35.02 3.16
#